data_AF-A0A166UUX1-F1
#
_entry.id   AF-A0A166UUX1-F1
#
_cell.length_a   1.000
_cell.length_b   1.000
_cell.length_c   1.000
_cell.angle_alpha   90.00
_cell.angle_beta   90.00
_cell.angle_gamma   90.00
#
_symmetry.space_group_name_H-M   'P 1'
#
loop_
_entity.id
_entity.type
_entity.pdbx_description
1 polymer ?
#
loop_
_entity_poly.entity_id
_entity_poly.type
_entity_poly.pdbx_seq_one_letter_code
_entity_poly.pdbx_strand_id
1 'polypeptide(L)'
;MIAGKDVAQTSSDLTGCTFDSQAYDVKVDESLTVTLWDTAGLNKGSRGDNDTIRRVCELIIRLEKSAILLIFCLRDRIRDGTFENYEMFRKICDSTIPMAVVISGLERETNRMEWWSRNEVAFTRASMKFNDHACIAGVRGVYSDAYDASAKEVKAIIKRAYLCKPRNQNRQQWISMVLGNMRTLIPGSSLETVDEKQLHQKLKKLGVAKNDREDIVQAFKAS
;
A
#
# COMPACT_ATOMS: atom_id res chain seq x y z
N MET A 1 10.12 -3.16 12.98
CA MET A 1 9.54 -2.20 13.95
C MET A 1 8.14 -2.61 14.40
N ILE A 2 7.13 -2.61 13.53
CA ILE A 2 5.73 -2.88 13.93
C ILE A 2 5.56 -4.30 14.52
N ALA A 3 6.21 -5.30 13.92
CA ALA A 3 6.21 -6.69 14.41
C ALA A 3 6.93 -6.91 15.75
N GLY A 4 7.68 -5.92 16.26
CA GLY A 4 8.49 -6.03 17.49
C GLY A 4 9.77 -6.86 17.36
N LYS A 5 9.85 -7.75 16.37
CA LYS A 5 11.00 -8.60 16.02
C LYS A 5 11.42 -8.41 14.57
N ASP A 6 12.61 -8.92 14.24
CA ASP A 6 13.09 -9.00 12.86
C ASP A 6 12.39 -10.17 12.14
N VAL A 7 11.62 -9.84 11.11
CA VAL A 7 10.76 -10.81 10.37
C VAL A 7 10.80 -10.59 8.87
N ALA A 8 11.12 -9.37 8.43
CA ALA A 8 11.24 -9.02 7.03
C ALA A 8 12.72 -8.82 6.73
N GLN A 9 13.19 -9.31 5.58
CA GLN A 9 14.55 -9.04 5.16
C GLN A 9 14.72 -7.53 4.94
N THR A 10 15.64 -6.94 5.68
CA THR A 10 16.02 -5.52 5.52
C THR A 10 17.43 -5.46 4.95
N SER A 11 17.64 -4.64 3.92
CA SER A 11 18.96 -4.37 3.35
C SER A 11 19.21 -2.87 3.33
N SER A 12 20.45 -2.48 3.59
CA SER A 12 20.95 -1.13 3.38
C SER A 12 21.11 -0.80 1.89
N ASP A 13 21.16 -1.82 1.04
CA ASP A 13 21.49 -1.72 -0.37
C ASP A 13 20.21 -1.59 -1.21
N LEU A 14 20.28 -0.71 -2.21
CA LEU A 14 19.19 -0.36 -3.14
C LEU A 14 18.78 -1.51 -4.07
N THR A 15 19.40 -2.68 -3.95
CA THR A 15 19.05 -3.91 -4.67
C THR A 15 17.84 -4.56 -4.00
N GLY A 16 16.72 -4.57 -4.74
CA GLY A 16 15.39 -4.95 -4.27
C GLY A 16 15.35 -6.23 -3.43
N CYS A 17 15.26 -6.09 -2.11
CA CYS A 17 15.17 -7.20 -1.17
C CYS A 17 13.84 -7.95 -1.20
N THR A 18 12.82 -7.37 -1.84
CA THR A 18 11.48 -7.94 -1.88
C THR A 18 11.07 -8.05 -3.33
N PHE A 19 11.21 -9.24 -3.92
CA PHE A 19 10.71 -9.52 -5.28
C PHE A 19 9.18 -9.76 -5.27
N ASP A 20 8.64 -10.34 -4.19
CA ASP A 20 7.21 -10.66 -4.05
C ASP A 20 6.65 -10.10 -2.75
N SER A 21 5.35 -9.78 -2.74
CA SER A 21 4.69 -9.25 -1.55
C SER A 21 4.60 -10.30 -0.45
N GLN A 22 5.03 -9.96 0.77
CA GLN A 22 5.10 -10.87 1.92
C GLN A 22 4.09 -10.47 2.99
N ALA A 23 3.46 -11.46 3.61
CA ALA A 23 2.47 -11.28 4.66
C ALA A 23 3.09 -11.49 6.04
N TYR A 24 2.79 -10.60 6.98
CA TYR A 24 3.23 -10.70 8.37
C TYR A 24 2.07 -10.44 9.31
N ASP A 25 1.68 -11.46 10.09
CA ASP A 25 0.69 -11.28 11.14
C ASP A 25 1.34 -10.58 12.34
N VAL A 26 0.76 -9.43 12.71
CA VAL A 26 1.29 -8.56 13.74
C VAL A 26 0.22 -8.20 14.76
N LYS A 27 0.56 -8.38 16.03
CA LYS A 27 -0.23 -7.90 17.16
C LYS A 27 -0.06 -6.39 17.32
N VAL A 28 -1.12 -5.66 16.96
CA VAL A 28 -1.20 -4.19 17.05
C VAL A 28 -1.63 -3.77 18.45
N ASP A 29 -2.51 -4.55 19.07
CA ASP A 29 -3.01 -4.37 20.43
C ASP A 29 -3.36 -5.73 21.06
N GLU A 30 -3.76 -5.77 22.33
CA GLU A 30 -4.14 -7.00 23.04
C GLU A 30 -5.18 -7.84 22.29
N SER A 31 -6.19 -7.18 21.71
CA SER A 31 -7.32 -7.80 21.00
C SER A 31 -7.26 -7.66 19.48
N LEU A 32 -6.23 -7.01 18.92
CA LEU A 32 -6.13 -6.72 17.50
C LEU A 32 -4.86 -7.31 16.87
N THR A 33 -5.07 -8.29 16.00
CA THR A 33 -4.05 -8.81 15.08
C THR A 33 -4.42 -8.39 13.67
N VAL A 34 -3.44 -7.90 12.92
CA VAL A 34 -3.60 -7.55 11.50
C VAL A 34 -2.53 -8.25 10.68
N THR A 35 -2.82 -8.48 9.40
CA THR A 35 -1.81 -8.92 8.44
C THR A 35 -1.22 -7.70 7.74
N LEU A 36 0.07 -7.46 7.93
CA LEU A 36 0.83 -6.46 7.18
C LEU A 36 1.33 -7.08 5.89
N TRP A 37 1.02 -6.45 4.77
CA TRP A 37 1.53 -6.84 3.47
C TRP A 37 2.67 -5.90 3.07
N ASP A 38 3.89 -6.41 3.15
CA ASP A 38 5.08 -5.74 2.67
C ASP A 38 5.19 -5.92 1.15
N THR A 39 5.52 -4.86 0.42
CA THR A 39 5.52 -4.85 -1.04
C THR A 39 6.91 -4.60 -1.59
N ALA A 40 7.15 -5.09 -2.80
CA ALA A 40 8.34 -4.76 -3.56
C ALA A 40 8.41 -3.23 -3.79
N GLY A 41 9.59 -2.64 -3.59
CA GLY A 41 9.79 -1.21 -3.79
C GLY A 41 9.69 -0.81 -5.26
N LEU A 42 8.86 0.18 -5.57
CA LEU A 42 8.74 0.78 -6.91
C LEU A 42 9.78 1.89 -7.11
N ASN A 43 11.08 1.55 -7.20
CA ASN A 43 12.12 2.56 -7.44
C ASN A 43 12.21 3.00 -8.91
N LYS A 44 12.91 4.10 -9.21
CA LYS A 44 13.08 4.60 -10.59
C LYS A 44 13.58 3.56 -11.61
N GLY A 45 14.40 2.58 -11.19
CA GLY A 45 14.85 1.48 -12.05
C GLY A 45 13.76 0.43 -12.34
N SER A 46 12.73 0.34 -11.50
CA SER A 46 11.57 -0.55 -11.68
C SER A 46 10.34 0.18 -12.23
N ARG A 47 10.46 1.47 -12.60
CA ARG A 47 9.38 2.24 -13.26
C ARG A 47 9.09 1.84 -14.71
N GLY A 48 9.84 0.89 -15.24
CA GLY A 48 9.50 0.12 -16.44
C GLY A 48 9.39 -1.38 -16.17
N ASP A 49 9.50 -1.80 -14.90
CA ASP A 49 9.30 -3.18 -14.51
C ASP A 49 7.81 -3.46 -14.37
N ASN A 50 7.22 -3.76 -15.52
CA ASN A 50 5.83 -4.18 -15.64
C ASN A 50 5.50 -5.34 -14.69
N ASP A 51 6.47 -6.17 -14.31
CA ASP A 51 6.22 -7.27 -13.37
C ASP A 51 6.04 -6.79 -11.94
N THR A 52 6.85 -5.84 -11.46
CA THR A 52 6.66 -5.26 -10.11
C THR A 52 5.32 -4.51 -10.02
N ILE A 53 5.00 -3.70 -11.04
CA ILE A 53 3.71 -3.00 -11.13
C ILE A 53 2.55 -4.00 -11.13
N ARG A 54 2.65 -5.07 -11.95
CA ARG A 54 1.64 -6.13 -11.99
C ARG A 54 1.44 -6.77 -10.63
N ARG A 55 2.51 -7.21 -9.95
CA ARG A 55 2.43 -7.89 -8.64
C ARG A 55 1.78 -7.03 -7.57
N VAL A 56 2.08 -5.73 -7.56
CA VAL A 56 1.47 -4.78 -6.63
C VAL A 56 -0.04 -4.64 -6.90
N CYS A 57 -0.45 -4.52 -8.15
CA CYS A 57 -1.87 -4.45 -8.46
C CYS A 57 -2.60 -5.78 -8.18
N GLU A 58 -1.96 -6.91 -8.47
CA GLU A 58 -2.46 -8.24 -8.13
C GLU A 58 -2.70 -8.38 -6.62
N LEU A 59 -1.77 -7.86 -5.81
CA LEU A 59 -1.94 -7.77 -4.37
C LEU A 59 -3.14 -6.90 -4.00
N ILE A 60 -3.25 -5.69 -4.56
CA ILE A 60 -4.34 -4.77 -4.20
C ILE A 60 -5.70 -5.40 -4.56
N ILE A 61 -5.85 -5.98 -5.74
CA ILE A 61 -7.08 -6.69 -6.16
C ILE A 61 -7.40 -7.83 -5.19
N ARG A 62 -6.39 -8.59 -4.74
CA ARG A 62 -6.57 -9.66 -3.77
C ARG A 62 -7.03 -9.14 -2.40
N LEU A 63 -6.48 -8.00 -1.96
CA LEU A 63 -6.68 -7.50 -0.61
C LEU A 63 -7.86 -6.57 -0.45
N GLU A 64 -8.33 -5.94 -1.51
CA GLU A 64 -9.18 -4.75 -1.45
C GLU A 64 -10.37 -4.86 -0.48
N LYS A 65 -11.10 -5.98 -0.50
CA LYS A 65 -12.24 -6.22 0.41
C LYS A 65 -11.87 -6.28 1.89
N SER A 66 -10.60 -6.52 2.20
CA SER A 66 -10.04 -6.69 3.54
C SER A 66 -9.01 -5.60 3.91
N ALA A 67 -8.63 -4.76 2.94
CA ALA A 67 -7.62 -3.73 3.13
C ALA A 67 -8.23 -2.58 3.95
N ILE A 68 -7.66 -2.33 5.12
CA ILE A 68 -8.17 -1.30 6.04
C ILE A 68 -7.35 0.00 6.00
N LEU A 69 -6.12 -0.06 5.49
CA LEU A 69 -5.16 1.03 5.48
C LEU A 69 -4.07 0.76 4.45
N LEU A 70 -3.69 1.80 3.70
CA LEU A 70 -2.45 1.79 2.94
C LEU A 70 -1.39 2.63 3.66
N ILE A 71 -0.21 2.05 3.91
CA ILE A 71 0.91 2.76 4.53
C ILE A 71 1.94 3.09 3.45
N PHE A 72 2.09 4.38 3.15
CA PHE A 72 3.05 4.88 2.20
C PHE A 72 4.37 5.22 2.92
N CYS A 73 5.36 4.34 2.78
CA CYS A 73 6.66 4.48 3.45
C CYS A 73 7.61 5.35 2.61
N LEU A 74 8.27 6.32 3.25
CA LEU A 74 9.35 7.10 2.64
C LEU A 74 10.50 7.32 3.62
N ARG A 75 11.65 7.72 3.07
CA ARG A 75 12.85 8.02 3.85
C ARG A 75 13.21 9.49 3.71
N ASP A 76 13.21 10.19 4.84
CA ASP A 76 13.50 11.61 5.00
C ASP A 76 12.51 12.49 4.23
N ARG A 77 12.75 12.75 2.93
CA ARG A 77 11.97 13.70 2.13
C ARG A 77 11.39 13.07 0.86
N ILE A 78 10.45 13.79 0.24
CA ILE A 78 9.97 13.49 -1.11
C ILE A 78 11.16 13.48 -2.06
N ARG A 79 11.36 12.36 -2.75
CA ARG A 79 12.37 12.21 -3.80
C ARG A 79 11.69 12.12 -5.16
N ASP A 80 12.47 12.31 -6.21
CA ASP A 80 12.00 12.02 -7.56
C ASP A 80 11.43 10.60 -7.62
N GLY A 81 10.21 10.50 -8.14
CA GLY A 81 9.49 9.25 -8.21
C GLY A 81 8.52 8.97 -7.05
N THR A 82 8.52 9.81 -6.02
CA THR A 82 7.60 9.63 -4.88
C THR A 82 6.16 9.92 -5.30
N PHE A 83 5.96 10.98 -6.08
CA PHE A 83 4.62 11.42 -6.49
C PHE A 83 3.92 10.42 -7.39
N GLU A 84 4.59 9.90 -8.41
CA GLU A 84 3.95 9.00 -9.38
C GLU A 84 3.73 7.61 -8.79
N ASN A 85 4.55 7.19 -7.81
CA ASN A 85 4.23 6.00 -7.00
C ASN A 85 2.98 6.24 -6.17
N TYR A 86 2.90 7.38 -5.49
CA TYR A 86 1.72 7.79 -4.73
C TYR A 86 0.47 7.83 -5.63
N GLU A 87 0.53 8.47 -6.80
CA GLU A 87 -0.58 8.53 -7.75
C GLU A 87 -1.00 7.15 -8.23
N MET A 88 -0.02 6.30 -8.56
CA MET A 88 -0.28 4.92 -8.97
C MET A 88 -1.06 4.18 -7.88
N PHE A 89 -0.56 4.18 -6.64
CA PHE A 89 -1.25 3.52 -5.53
C PHE A 89 -2.61 4.12 -5.22
N ARG A 90 -2.78 5.45 -5.32
CA ARG A 90 -4.09 6.11 -5.15
C ARG A 90 -5.08 5.79 -6.27
N LYS A 91 -4.61 5.50 -7.48
CA LYS A 91 -5.46 5.08 -8.61
C LYS A 91 -5.88 3.62 -8.46
N ILE A 92 -5.00 2.77 -7.93
CA ILE A 92 -5.23 1.32 -7.85
C ILE A 92 -6.01 0.94 -6.58
N CYS A 93 -5.78 1.61 -5.47
CA CYS A 93 -6.53 1.37 -4.25
C CYS A 93 -7.83 2.17 -4.24
N ASP A 94 -8.85 1.63 -3.58
CA ASP A 94 -10.13 2.32 -3.45
C ASP A 94 -9.93 3.64 -2.70
N SER A 95 -10.54 4.70 -3.24
CA SER A 95 -10.43 6.05 -2.70
C SER A 95 -10.86 6.17 -1.22
N THR A 96 -11.74 5.28 -0.75
CA THR A 96 -12.23 5.16 0.62
C THR A 96 -11.25 4.49 1.58
N ILE A 97 -10.26 3.72 1.06
CA ILE A 97 -9.20 3.17 1.90
C ILE A 97 -8.31 4.34 2.34
N PRO A 98 -8.19 4.58 3.67
CA PRO A 98 -7.33 5.62 4.17
C PRO A 98 -5.87 5.31 3.81
N MET A 99 -5.10 6.36 3.56
CA MET A 99 -3.67 6.26 3.34
C MET A 99 -2.93 7.04 4.42
N ALA A 100 -2.00 6.39 5.10
CA ALA A 100 -1.08 7.04 6.03
C ALA A 100 0.31 7.14 5.41
N VAL A 101 1.07 8.17 5.78
CA VAL A 101 2.48 8.29 5.42
C VAL A 101 3.38 7.97 6.61
N VAL A 102 4.39 7.13 6.41
CA VAL A 102 5.38 6.82 7.45
C VAL A 102 6.75 7.26 6.96
N ILE A 103 7.34 8.23 7.65
CA ILE A 103 8.62 8.86 7.30
C ILE A 103 9.71 8.33 8.21
N SER A 104 10.64 7.57 7.64
CA SER A 104 11.83 7.02 8.31
C SER A 104 13.07 7.88 8.06
N GLY A 105 14.19 7.60 8.73
CA GLY A 105 15.44 8.34 8.54
C GLY A 105 15.53 9.64 9.34
N LEU A 106 14.68 9.80 10.36
CA LEU A 106 14.60 10.98 11.23
C LEU A 106 15.18 10.71 12.62
N GLU A 107 16.10 9.75 12.76
CA GLU A 107 16.68 9.35 14.04
C GLU A 107 17.43 10.51 14.72
N ARG A 108 17.99 11.44 13.92
CA ARG A 108 18.71 12.62 14.42
C ARG A 108 17.82 13.81 14.70
N GLU A 109 16.53 13.76 14.33
CA GLU A 109 15.62 14.86 14.65
C GLU A 109 15.13 14.78 16.08
N THR A 110 15.55 15.78 16.86
CA THR A 110 15.16 15.98 18.26
C THR A 110 13.64 16.09 18.39
N ASN A 111 12.98 16.77 17.45
CA ASN A 111 11.53 16.96 17.43
C ASN A 111 10.94 16.57 16.06
N ARG A 112 10.39 15.35 15.99
CA ARG A 112 9.78 14.80 14.77
C ARG A 112 8.42 15.41 14.42
N MET A 113 7.68 15.92 15.41
CA MET A 113 6.43 16.67 15.13
C MET A 113 6.74 18.02 14.46
N GLU A 114 7.75 18.73 14.95
CA GLU A 114 8.21 19.97 14.32
C GLU A 114 8.80 19.73 12.92
N TRP A 115 9.49 18.60 12.71
CA TRP A 115 9.89 18.18 11.37
C TRP A 115 8.67 18.07 10.44
N TRP A 116 7.60 17.40 10.87
CA TRP A 116 6.37 17.30 10.05
C TRP A 116 5.79 18.68 9.73
N SER A 117 5.62 19.55 10.74
CA SER A 117 5.05 20.89 10.54
C SER A 117 5.82 21.73 9.52
N ARG A 118 7.15 21.57 9.44
CA ARG A 118 7.99 22.26 8.45
C ARG A 118 7.89 21.65 7.04
N ASN A 119 7.60 20.36 6.92
CA ASN A 119 7.69 19.61 5.67
C ASN A 119 6.33 19.26 5.03
N GLU A 120 5.23 19.31 5.78
CA GLU A 120 3.87 19.00 5.29
C GLU A 120 3.49 19.82 4.04
N VAL A 121 3.95 21.07 3.97
CA VAL A 121 3.72 21.94 2.81
C VAL A 121 4.29 21.35 1.52
N ALA A 122 5.39 20.59 1.58
CA ALA A 122 5.97 19.94 0.40
C ALA A 122 5.06 18.82 -0.12
N PHE A 123 4.47 18.03 0.78
CA PHE A 123 3.49 17.00 0.44
C PHE A 123 2.23 17.62 -0.18
N THR A 124 1.72 18.69 0.44
CA THR A 124 0.56 19.42 -0.07
C THR A 124 0.83 20.00 -1.47
N ARG A 125 2.00 20.63 -1.69
CA ARG A 125 2.42 21.16 -2.99
C ARG A 125 2.57 20.06 -4.05
N ALA A 126 3.03 18.88 -3.64
CA ALA A 126 3.07 17.70 -4.47
C ALA A 126 1.68 17.04 -4.66
N SER A 127 0.59 17.65 -4.19
CA SER A 127 -0.77 17.09 -4.26
C SER A 127 -0.91 15.70 -3.61
N MET A 128 -0.03 15.38 -2.65
CA MET A 128 -0.07 14.17 -1.86
C MET A 128 -0.95 14.39 -0.63
N LYS A 129 -1.97 13.55 -0.45
CA LYS A 129 -2.94 13.64 0.64
C LYS A 129 -2.90 12.35 1.46
N PHE A 130 -2.76 12.52 2.76
CA PHE A 130 -2.73 11.43 3.72
C PHE A 130 -3.77 11.69 4.81
N ASN A 131 -4.41 10.61 5.28
CA ASN A 131 -5.36 10.63 6.39
C ASN A 131 -4.64 10.67 7.74
N ASP A 132 -3.39 10.21 7.78
CA ASP A 132 -2.58 10.11 8.99
C ASP A 132 -1.09 10.15 8.62
N HIS A 133 -0.23 10.44 9.59
CA HIS A 133 1.22 10.45 9.38
C HIS A 133 1.96 9.98 10.64
N ALA A 134 3.14 9.41 10.44
CA ALA A 134 4.09 9.16 11.53
C ALA A 134 5.51 9.51 11.08
N CYS A 135 6.23 10.27 11.89
CA CYS A 135 7.65 10.55 11.72
C CYS A 135 8.43 9.65 12.69
N ILE A 136 9.19 8.70 12.17
CA ILE A 136 9.71 7.57 12.95
C ILE A 136 11.23 7.54 13.06
N ALA A 137 11.71 6.95 14.16
CA ALA A 137 13.07 6.44 14.29
C ALA A 137 13.07 4.94 13.94
N GLY A 138 13.65 4.60 12.79
CA GLY A 138 13.60 3.24 12.25
C GLY A 138 14.72 2.32 12.74
N VAL A 139 15.70 2.86 13.47
CA VAL A 139 16.94 2.17 13.85
C VAL A 139 16.98 1.95 15.37
N ARG A 140 17.27 0.72 15.81
CA ARG A 140 17.52 0.39 17.23
C ARG A 140 18.96 0.73 17.64
N GLY A 141 19.23 0.77 18.95
CA GLY A 141 20.54 1.09 19.52
C GLY A 141 20.45 2.33 20.39
N VAL A 142 21.21 3.38 20.04
CA VAL A 142 21.16 4.68 20.74
C VAL A 142 19.76 5.29 20.72
N TYR A 143 18.93 4.92 19.74
CA TYR A 143 17.57 5.43 19.55
C TYR A 143 16.47 4.47 20.03
N SER A 144 16.75 3.55 20.95
CA SER A 144 15.80 2.50 21.35
C SER A 144 14.46 3.05 21.88
N ASP A 145 14.48 4.07 22.73
CA ASP A 145 13.25 4.69 23.24
C ASP A 145 12.43 5.34 22.12
N ALA A 146 13.11 6.03 21.20
CA ALA A 146 12.47 6.65 20.04
C ALA A 146 11.90 5.61 19.08
N TYR A 147 12.61 4.49 18.87
CA TYR A 147 12.15 3.36 18.07
C TYR A 147 10.88 2.73 18.64
N ASP A 148 10.86 2.48 19.95
CA ASP A 148 9.71 1.87 20.61
C ASP A 148 8.51 2.84 20.63
N ALA A 149 8.74 4.15 20.80
CA ALA A 149 7.70 5.17 20.63
C ALA A 149 7.15 5.20 19.20
N SER A 150 8.01 5.13 18.18
CA SER A 150 7.60 5.05 16.78
C SER A 150 6.79 3.79 16.47
N ALA A 151 7.14 2.65 17.06
CA ALA A 151 6.35 1.43 16.92
C ALA A 151 4.93 1.60 17.47
N LYS A 152 4.79 2.26 18.64
CA LYS A 152 3.48 2.56 19.25
C LYS A 152 2.65 3.51 18.39
N GLU A 153 3.28 4.54 17.83
CA GLU A 153 2.61 5.53 16.97
C GLU A 153 2.04 4.88 15.70
N VAL A 154 2.84 4.08 14.98
CA VAL A 154 2.37 3.39 13.77
C VAL A 154 1.30 2.35 14.10
N LYS A 155 1.41 1.64 15.22
CA LYS A 155 0.34 0.74 15.70
C LYS A 155 -0.95 1.50 16.01
N ALA A 156 -0.86 2.71 16.56
CA ALA A 156 -2.03 3.54 16.82
C ALA A 156 -2.73 3.98 15.52
N ILE A 157 -1.98 4.33 14.47
CA ILE A 157 -2.53 4.63 13.14
C ILE A 157 -3.32 3.42 12.60
N ILE A 158 -2.71 2.22 12.65
CA ILE A 158 -3.36 0.99 12.19
C ILE A 158 -4.64 0.71 12.98
N LYS A 159 -4.59 0.87 14.32
CA LYS A 159 -5.75 0.69 15.19
C LYS A 159 -6.87 1.68 14.86
N ARG A 160 -6.55 2.96 14.61
CA ARG A 160 -7.53 3.97 14.18
C ARG A 160 -8.20 3.57 12.87
N ALA A 161 -7.42 3.18 11.86
CA ALA A 161 -7.95 2.76 10.57
C ALA A 161 -8.88 1.52 10.69
N TYR A 162 -8.49 0.54 11.52
CA TYR A 162 -9.33 -0.62 11.83
C TYR A 162 -10.67 -0.23 12.47
N LEU A 163 -10.64 0.68 13.46
CA LEU A 163 -11.84 1.13 14.18
C LEU A 163 -12.76 1.97 13.30
N CYS A 164 -12.20 2.79 12.40
CA CYS A 164 -12.98 3.58 11.47
C CYS A 164 -13.77 2.69 10.48
N LYS A 165 -13.26 1.48 10.18
CA LYS A 165 -13.71 0.54 9.14
C LYS A 165 -13.82 1.21 7.76
N PRO A 166 -13.27 0.61 6.69
CA PRO A 166 -13.68 1.02 5.36
C PRO A 166 -15.21 0.90 5.28
N ARG A 167 -15.90 1.99 4.91
CA ARG A 167 -17.35 1.92 4.65
C ARG A 167 -17.54 0.81 3.61
N ASN A 168 -18.42 -0.15 3.90
CA ASN A 168 -18.80 -1.21 2.96
C ASN A 168 -18.82 -0.62 1.56
N GLN A 169 -17.83 -0.99 0.74
CA GLN A 169 -17.82 -0.56 -0.66
C GLN A 169 -19.13 -1.04 -1.26
N ASN A 170 -19.86 -0.16 -1.94
CA ASN A 170 -20.93 -0.65 -2.78
C ASN A 170 -20.27 -1.60 -3.80
N ARG A 171 -20.79 -2.82 -3.94
CA ARG A 171 -20.28 -3.87 -4.82
C ARG A 171 -19.92 -3.36 -6.22
N GLN A 172 -20.68 -2.38 -6.73
CA GLN A 172 -20.44 -1.73 -8.02
C GLN A 172 -19.17 -0.86 -8.06
N GLN A 173 -18.87 -0.14 -6.98
CA GLN A 173 -17.65 0.68 -6.89
C GLN A 173 -16.40 -0.21 -6.87
N TRP A 174 -16.45 -1.28 -6.08
CA TRP A 174 -15.42 -2.30 -6.03
C TRP A 174 -15.15 -2.92 -7.41
N ILE A 175 -16.21 -3.38 -8.11
CA ILE A 175 -16.07 -3.94 -9.47
C ILE A 175 -15.47 -2.92 -10.45
N SER A 176 -15.97 -1.67 -10.44
CA SER A 176 -15.47 -0.60 -11.31
C SER A 176 -13.97 -0.34 -11.10
N MET A 177 -13.53 -0.34 -9.84
CA MET A 177 -12.13 -0.13 -9.49
C MET A 177 -11.25 -1.31 -9.95
N VAL A 178 -11.69 -2.55 -9.73
CA VAL A 178 -10.99 -3.74 -10.23
C VAL A 178 -10.86 -3.68 -11.76
N LEU A 179 -11.92 -3.33 -12.48
CA LEU A 179 -11.89 -3.19 -13.94
C LEU A 179 -10.93 -2.08 -14.42
N GLY A 180 -10.92 -0.93 -13.75
CA GLY A 180 -10.00 0.18 -14.03
C GLY A 180 -8.53 -0.23 -13.84
N ASN A 181 -8.25 -1.01 -12.79
CA ASN A 181 -6.91 -1.53 -12.53
C ASN A 181 -6.47 -2.51 -13.62
N MET A 182 -7.36 -3.40 -14.03
CA MET A 182 -7.08 -4.36 -15.09
C MET A 182 -6.79 -3.69 -16.44
N ARG A 183 -7.50 -2.62 -16.79
CA ARG A 183 -7.23 -1.81 -17.99
C ARG A 183 -5.87 -1.11 -17.91
N THR A 184 -5.48 -0.65 -16.72
CA THR A 184 -4.18 -0.01 -16.49
C THR A 184 -3.02 -1.00 -16.61
N LEU A 185 -3.24 -2.25 -16.20
CA LEU A 185 -2.24 -3.33 -16.18
C LEU A 185 -2.04 -4.06 -17.51
N ILE A 186 -2.90 -3.84 -18.49
CA ILE A 186 -2.85 -4.48 -19.81
C ILE A 186 -2.77 -3.38 -20.86
N PRO A 187 -1.58 -2.81 -21.13
CA PRO A 187 -1.43 -1.84 -22.21
C PRO A 187 -1.64 -2.54 -23.56
N GLY A 188 -2.47 -1.96 -24.43
CA GLY A 188 -2.64 -2.42 -25.82
C GLY A 188 -3.87 -3.27 -26.12
N SER A 189 -4.78 -3.50 -25.16
CA SER A 189 -6.13 -3.98 -25.50
C SER A 189 -6.97 -2.80 -26.00
N SER A 190 -6.80 -2.46 -27.28
CA SER A 190 -7.97 -2.05 -28.05
C SER A 190 -9.07 -3.08 -27.83
N LEU A 191 -10.31 -2.61 -27.78
CA LEU A 191 -11.52 -3.25 -27.27
C LEU A 191 -11.95 -4.58 -27.94
N GLU A 192 -11.07 -5.35 -28.55
CA GLU A 192 -11.40 -6.54 -29.32
C GLU A 192 -10.74 -7.77 -28.68
N THR A 193 -11.53 -8.42 -27.82
CA THR A 193 -11.35 -9.80 -27.28
C THR A 193 -10.32 -10.00 -26.18
N VAL A 194 -10.59 -9.46 -24.98
CA VAL A 194 -10.08 -10.10 -23.76
C VAL A 194 -10.78 -11.45 -23.63
N ASP A 195 -10.04 -12.55 -23.76
CA ASP A 195 -10.57 -13.91 -23.58
C ASP A 195 -11.12 -14.07 -22.14
N GLU A 196 -12.44 -14.23 -22.02
CA GLU A 196 -13.16 -14.40 -20.74
C GLU A 196 -12.57 -15.53 -19.90
N LYS A 197 -12.10 -16.61 -20.55
CA LYS A 197 -11.47 -17.73 -19.86
C LYS A 197 -10.15 -17.30 -19.25
N GLN A 198 -9.35 -16.49 -19.96
CA GLN A 198 -8.12 -15.92 -19.41
C GLN A 198 -8.42 -14.95 -18.26
N LEU A 199 -9.43 -14.08 -18.39
CA LEU A 199 -9.84 -13.17 -17.32
C LEU A 199 -10.26 -13.95 -16.06
N HIS A 200 -11.16 -14.92 -16.21
CA HIS A 200 -11.62 -15.75 -15.11
C HIS A 200 -10.48 -16.57 -14.48
N GLN A 201 -9.58 -17.11 -15.28
CA GLN A 201 -8.41 -17.86 -14.81
C GLN A 201 -7.41 -16.98 -14.07
N LYS A 202 -7.18 -15.75 -14.54
CA LYS A 202 -6.35 -14.75 -13.85
C LYS A 202 -6.96 -14.38 -12.50
N LEU A 203 -8.23 -13.99 -12.45
CA LEU A 203 -8.89 -13.66 -11.18
C LEU A 203 -8.90 -14.85 -10.21
N LYS A 204 -9.04 -16.09 -10.73
CA LYS A 204 -8.92 -17.31 -9.91
C LYS A 204 -7.53 -17.44 -9.29
N LYS A 205 -6.46 -17.22 -10.06
CA LYS A 205 -5.08 -17.24 -9.56
C LYS A 205 -4.83 -16.15 -8.50
N LEU A 206 -5.54 -15.03 -8.60
CA LEU A 206 -5.48 -13.93 -7.62
C LEU A 206 -6.27 -14.20 -6.34
N GLY A 207 -6.96 -15.35 -6.24
CA GLY A 207 -7.73 -15.71 -5.05
C GLY A 207 -9.09 -15.01 -4.94
N VAL A 208 -9.56 -14.35 -6.01
CA VAL A 208 -10.88 -13.72 -6.02
C VAL A 208 -11.97 -14.79 -5.92
N ALA A 209 -12.94 -14.59 -5.02
CA ALA A 209 -14.01 -15.56 -4.78
C ALA A 209 -14.84 -15.83 -6.05
N LYS A 210 -15.44 -17.02 -6.17
CA LYS A 210 -16.17 -17.43 -7.39
C LYS A 210 -17.24 -16.42 -7.80
N ASN A 211 -18.11 -16.04 -6.87
CA ASN A 211 -19.22 -15.12 -7.15
C ASN A 211 -18.70 -13.74 -7.61
N ASP A 212 -17.64 -13.27 -6.99
CA ASP A 212 -16.99 -12.00 -7.35
C ASP A 212 -16.37 -12.03 -8.75
N ARG A 213 -15.77 -13.17 -9.13
CA ARG A 213 -15.23 -13.38 -10.48
C ARG A 213 -16.32 -13.33 -11.54
N GLU A 214 -17.47 -13.91 -11.25
CA GLU A 214 -18.63 -13.90 -12.16
C GLU A 214 -19.15 -12.48 -12.34
N ASP A 215 -19.27 -11.69 -11.28
CA ASP A 215 -19.70 -10.30 -11.38
C ASP A 215 -18.72 -9.43 -12.17
N ILE A 216 -17.41 -9.55 -11.91
CA ILE A 216 -16.39 -8.78 -12.62
C ILE A 216 -16.43 -9.11 -14.11
N VAL A 217 -16.55 -10.39 -14.46
CA VAL A 217 -16.65 -10.82 -15.86
C VAL A 217 -17.94 -10.28 -16.50
N GLN A 218 -19.08 -10.30 -15.79
CA GLN A 218 -20.33 -9.72 -16.30
C GLN A 218 -20.23 -8.21 -16.50
N ALA A 219 -19.66 -7.47 -15.55
CA ALA A 219 -19.48 -6.03 -15.65
C ALA A 219 -18.50 -5.65 -16.76
N PHE A 220 -17.46 -6.46 -16.99
CA PHE A 220 -16.55 -6.31 -18.13
C PHE A 220 -17.27 -6.46 -19.48
N LYS A 221 -18.26 -7.36 -19.60
CA LYS A 221 -19.06 -7.54 -20.83
C LYS A 221 -19.99 -6.35 -21.12
N ALA A 222 -20.43 -5.66 -20.07
CA ALA A 222 -21.37 -4.55 -20.18
C ALA A 222 -20.69 -3.20 -20.46
N SER A 223 -19.36 -3.15 -20.44
CA SER A 223 -18.55 -1.93 -20.59
C SER A 223 -17.91 -1.83 -21.96
#